data_AF-A0A9P8FL87-F1
#
_entry.id   AF-A0A9P8FL87-F1
#
_cell.length_a   1.000
_cell.length_b   1.000
_cell.length_c   1.000
_cell.angle_alpha   90.00
_cell.angle_beta   90.00
_cell.angle_gamma   90.00
#
_symmetry.space_group_name_H-M   'P 1'
#
loop_
_entity.id
_entity.type
_entity.pdbx_description
1 polymer ?
#
loop_
_entity_poly.entity_id
_entity_poly.type
_entity_poly.pdbx_seq_one_letter_code
_entity_poly.pdbx_strand_id
1 'polypeptide(L)'
;MKSALSSSSGLGVESLAFFPQLFLSVIAIPLLLAKKDLASTMLAQTFAFVTFNKVCTSQYFLWYMVFLPFYLPNSSLLRRPKLGYSALALWVLGQALWLQQGYELEFLGKSTFVPGLWVASMLFFGINCWILGIVVSDINAQPSSTSVMPPAKKAD
;
A
#
# COMPACT_ATOMS: atom_id res chain seq x y z
N MET A 1 44.39 -17.06 13.54
CA MET A 1 43.53 -18.02 14.29
C MET A 1 42.88 -17.24 15.44
N LYS A 2 41.54 -17.32 15.56
CA LYS A 2 40.65 -16.62 16.54
C LYS A 2 40.49 -15.11 16.24
N SER A 3 39.32 -14.55 15.96
CA SER A 3 37.99 -14.88 16.46
C SER A 3 36.91 -14.61 15.40
N ALA A 4 36.34 -15.67 14.83
CA ALA A 4 34.96 -15.64 14.37
C ALA A 4 34.11 -15.75 15.65
N LEU A 5 33.91 -14.62 16.33
CA LEU A 5 32.89 -14.53 17.37
C LEU A 5 31.54 -14.67 16.65
N SER A 6 30.91 -15.82 16.89
CA SER A 6 29.52 -16.11 16.55
C SER A 6 28.67 -14.86 16.68
N SER A 7 28.31 -14.26 15.55
CA SER A 7 27.21 -13.30 15.50
C SER A 7 25.98 -14.12 15.86
N SER A 8 25.55 -13.98 17.12
CA SER A 8 24.30 -14.54 17.60
C SER A 8 23.23 -14.26 16.55
N SER A 9 22.76 -15.31 15.88
CA SER A 9 21.66 -15.28 14.93
C SER A 9 20.35 -15.09 15.70
N GLY A 10 20.25 -13.97 16.42
CA GLY A 10 18.97 -13.50 16.92
C GLY A 10 18.18 -13.05 15.71
N LEU A 11 16.96 -13.54 15.56
CA LEU A 11 15.95 -12.90 14.72
C LEU A 11 15.89 -11.44 15.15
N GLY A 12 16.63 -10.57 14.46
CA GLY A 12 16.74 -9.17 14.85
C GLY A 12 15.34 -8.56 14.85
N VAL A 13 15.05 -7.69 15.82
CA VAL A 13 13.85 -6.85 15.83
C VAL A 13 13.60 -6.17 14.48
N GLU A 14 14.65 -5.95 13.69
CA GLU A 14 14.59 -5.48 12.32
C GLU A 14 13.84 -6.40 11.34
N SER A 15 13.92 -7.72 11.54
CA SER A 15 13.21 -8.73 10.74
C SER A 15 11.71 -8.74 11.01
N LEU A 16 11.30 -8.40 12.24
CA LEU A 16 9.87 -8.28 12.58
C LEU A 16 9.17 -7.16 11.78
N ALA A 17 9.89 -6.12 11.37
CA ALA A 17 9.32 -5.05 10.55
C ALA A 17 8.88 -5.54 9.15
N PHE A 18 9.45 -6.66 8.66
CA PHE A 18 9.02 -7.27 7.40
C PHE A 18 7.77 -8.14 7.54
N PHE A 19 7.42 -8.54 8.76
CA PHE A 19 6.25 -9.39 8.98
C PHE A 19 4.94 -8.76 8.48
N PRO A 20 4.55 -7.52 8.87
CA PRO A 20 3.33 -6.92 8.36
C PRO A 20 3.35 -6.73 6.84
N GLN A 21 4.51 -6.37 6.27
CA GLN A 21 4.69 -6.21 4.83
C GLN A 21 4.48 -7.54 4.08
N LEU A 22 5.20 -8.60 4.47
CA LEU A 22 5.09 -9.92 3.85
C LEU A 22 3.70 -10.51 4.05
N PHE A 23 3.16 -10.40 5.26
CA PHE A 23 1.83 -10.93 5.57
C PHE A 23 0.76 -10.25 4.73
N LEU A 24 0.71 -8.92 4.69
CA LEU A 24 -0.34 -8.22 3.94
C LEU A 24 -0.18 -8.38 2.43
N SER A 25 1.02 -8.16 1.90
CA SER A 25 1.24 -8.13 0.44
C SER A 25 1.34 -9.51 -0.19
N VAL A 26 1.95 -10.49 0.48
CA VAL A 26 2.21 -11.81 -0.14
C VAL A 26 1.13 -12.82 0.23
N ILE A 27 0.50 -12.67 1.40
CA ILE A 27 -0.42 -13.69 1.94
C ILE A 27 -1.86 -13.17 1.95
N ALA A 28 -2.17 -12.17 2.78
CA ALA A 28 -3.55 -11.77 3.06
C ALA A 28 -4.28 -11.21 1.84
N ILE A 29 -3.70 -10.21 1.16
CA ILE A 29 -4.37 -9.58 0.01
C ILE A 29 -4.53 -10.56 -1.16
N PRO A 30 -3.49 -11.30 -1.60
CA PRO A 30 -3.65 -12.25 -2.70
C PRO A 30 -4.66 -13.35 -2.39
N LEU A 31 -4.62 -13.96 -1.20
CA LEU A 31 -5.51 -15.07 -0.87
C LEU A 31 -6.96 -14.64 -0.71
N LEU A 32 -7.21 -13.46 -0.14
CA LEU A 32 -8.57 -12.99 0.14
C LEU A 32 -9.24 -12.31 -1.06
N LEU A 33 -8.48 -11.63 -1.93
CA LEU A 33 -9.04 -10.74 -2.96
C LEU A 33 -8.80 -11.22 -4.40
N ALA A 34 -7.78 -12.06 -4.68
CA ALA A 34 -7.40 -12.37 -6.08
C ALA A 34 -8.50 -13.05 -6.91
N LYS A 35 -9.46 -13.72 -6.26
CA LYS A 35 -10.59 -14.37 -6.94
C LYS A 35 -11.71 -13.40 -7.35
N LYS A 36 -11.64 -12.13 -6.96
CA LYS A 36 -12.64 -11.10 -7.30
C LYS A 36 -12.20 -10.29 -8.51
N ASP A 37 -11.04 -9.64 -8.40
CA ASP A 37 -10.46 -8.83 -9.46
C ASP A 37 -8.93 -8.84 -9.36
N LEU A 38 -8.27 -9.44 -10.35
CA LEU A 38 -6.82 -9.64 -10.31
C LEU A 38 -6.05 -8.31 -10.34
N ALA A 39 -6.41 -7.40 -11.25
CA ALA A 39 -5.68 -6.14 -11.45
C ALA A 39 -5.79 -5.21 -10.23
N SER A 40 -6.98 -5.10 -9.66
CA SER A 40 -7.24 -4.32 -8.44
C SER A 40 -6.59 -4.97 -7.22
N THR A 41 -6.56 -6.31 -7.15
CA THR A 41 -5.82 -7.02 -6.10
C THR A 41 -4.32 -6.74 -6.21
N MET A 42 -3.76 -6.74 -7.43
CA MET A 42 -2.36 -6.37 -7.65
C MET A 42 -2.07 -4.92 -7.26
N LEU A 43 -3.00 -3.98 -7.51
CA LEU A 43 -2.91 -2.62 -6.98
C LEU A 43 -2.84 -2.63 -5.45
N ALA A 44 -3.79 -3.28 -4.78
CA ALA A 44 -3.86 -3.34 -3.32
C ALA A 44 -2.60 -3.97 -2.71
N GLN A 45 -2.11 -5.05 -3.32
CA GLN A 45 -0.88 -5.73 -2.93
C GLN A 45 0.34 -4.81 -3.07
N THR A 46 0.45 -4.12 -4.21
CA THR A 46 1.53 -3.15 -4.47
C THR A 46 1.47 -2.00 -3.47
N PHE A 47 0.28 -1.48 -3.22
CA PHE A 47 0.06 -0.39 -2.28
C PHE A 47 0.42 -0.79 -0.85
N ALA A 48 0.02 -1.98 -0.41
CA ALA A 48 0.44 -2.54 0.88
C ALA A 48 1.96 -2.76 0.95
N PHE A 49 2.57 -3.24 -0.14
CA PHE A 49 4.01 -3.50 -0.16
C PHE A 49 4.80 -2.22 0.07
N VAL A 50 4.42 -1.14 -0.62
CA VAL A 50 5.07 0.16 -0.51
C VAL A 50 4.79 0.81 0.84
N THR A 51 3.55 0.72 1.34
CA THR A 51 3.15 1.33 2.62
C THR A 51 3.89 0.74 3.81
N PHE A 52 4.14 -0.57 3.79
CA PHE A 52 4.79 -1.28 4.89
C PHE A 52 6.28 -1.55 4.65
N ASN A 53 6.87 -1.01 3.58
CA ASN A 53 8.30 -1.16 3.34
C ASN A 53 9.12 -0.37 4.38
N LYS A 54 10.23 -0.96 4.85
CA LYS A 54 11.17 -0.29 5.76
C LYS A 54 11.86 0.93 5.12
N VAL A 55 12.01 0.93 3.81
CA VAL A 55 12.57 2.04 3.02
C VAL A 55 11.49 2.54 2.09
N CYS A 56 11.18 3.83 2.12
CA CYS A 56 10.23 4.43 1.20
C CYS A 56 10.96 5.39 0.26
N THR A 57 10.77 5.23 -1.05
CA THR A 57 11.27 6.17 -2.06
C THR A 57 10.13 6.57 -3.00
N SER A 58 10.17 7.79 -3.52
CA SER A 58 9.12 8.30 -4.43
C SER A 58 8.96 7.48 -5.71
N GLN A 59 9.99 6.72 -6.10
CA GLN A 59 9.96 5.83 -7.27
C GLN A 59 8.83 4.79 -7.16
N TYR A 60 8.53 4.31 -5.96
CA TYR A 60 7.50 3.29 -5.75
C TYR A 60 6.10 3.76 -6.15
N PHE A 61 5.81 5.05 -6.06
CA PHE A 61 4.49 5.58 -6.40
C PHE A 61 4.16 5.46 -7.90
N LEU A 62 5.19 5.33 -8.75
CA LEU A 62 4.99 5.09 -10.18
C LEU A 62 4.33 3.73 -10.44
N TRP A 63 4.54 2.74 -9.55
CA TRP A 63 3.94 1.42 -9.71
C TRP A 63 2.42 1.45 -9.61
N TYR A 64 1.86 2.42 -8.87
CA TYR A 64 0.41 2.58 -8.74
C TYR A 64 -0.22 2.97 -10.08
N MET A 65 0.48 3.77 -10.89
CA MET A 65 -0.04 4.26 -12.18
C MET A 65 -0.30 3.13 -13.18
N VAL A 66 0.43 2.02 -13.08
CA VAL A 66 0.23 0.86 -13.95
C VAL A 66 -1.13 0.20 -13.69
N PHE A 67 -1.60 0.18 -12.44
CA PHE A 67 -2.85 -0.50 -12.07
C PHE A 67 -4.05 0.44 -11.91
N LEU A 68 -3.81 1.75 -11.72
CA LEU A 68 -4.85 2.75 -11.51
C LEU A 68 -5.95 2.76 -12.60
N PRO A 69 -5.64 2.65 -13.91
CA PRO A 69 -6.64 2.65 -14.97
C PRO A 69 -7.63 1.48 -14.88
N PHE A 70 -7.21 0.35 -14.30
CA PHE A 70 -8.05 -0.83 -14.14
C PHE A 70 -8.96 -0.72 -12.92
N TYR A 71 -8.47 -0.12 -11.84
CA TYR A 71 -9.20 0.03 -10.59
C TYR A 71 -10.17 1.22 -10.58
N LEU A 72 -9.73 2.39 -11.05
CA LEU A 72 -10.45 3.65 -10.89
C LEU A 72 -11.89 3.64 -11.41
N PRO A 73 -12.20 3.14 -12.63
CA PRO A 73 -13.53 3.24 -13.24
C PRO A 73 -14.65 2.67 -12.36
N ASN A 74 -14.35 1.63 -11.56
CA ASN A 74 -15.31 0.95 -10.69
C ASN A 74 -15.15 1.29 -9.21
N SER A 75 -14.19 2.16 -8.85
CA SER A 75 -13.86 2.50 -7.47
C SER A 75 -14.87 3.45 -6.81
N SER A 76 -14.96 3.37 -5.49
CA SER A 76 -15.65 4.37 -4.67
C SER A 76 -15.02 5.75 -4.80
N LEU A 77 -13.73 5.84 -5.14
CA LEU A 77 -13.01 7.11 -5.32
C LEU A 77 -13.62 7.95 -6.46
N LEU A 78 -14.03 7.33 -7.58
CA LEU A 78 -14.74 8.02 -8.65
C LEU A 78 -16.24 8.16 -8.38
N ARG A 79 -16.88 7.12 -7.80
CA ARG A 79 -18.33 7.16 -7.48
C ARG A 79 -18.67 8.21 -6.43
N ARG A 80 -17.75 8.50 -5.50
CA ARG A 80 -17.89 9.50 -4.44
C ARG A 80 -16.78 10.55 -4.60
N PRO A 81 -16.96 11.59 -5.44
CA PRO A 81 -15.89 12.52 -5.79
C PRO A 81 -15.27 13.23 -4.59
N LYS A 82 -16.07 13.53 -3.55
CA LYS A 82 -15.54 14.07 -2.28
C LYS A 82 -14.50 13.15 -1.64
N LEU A 83 -14.75 11.83 -1.64
CA LEU A 83 -13.81 10.82 -1.13
C LEU A 83 -12.55 10.78 -2.01
N GLY A 84 -12.73 10.69 -3.34
CA GLY A 84 -11.62 10.67 -4.29
C GLY A 84 -10.70 11.90 -4.18
N TYR A 85 -11.27 13.10 -4.19
CA TYR A 85 -10.49 14.34 -4.03
C TYR A 85 -9.83 14.43 -2.65
N SER A 86 -10.51 14.00 -1.59
CA SER A 86 -9.90 13.97 -0.25
C SER A 86 -8.72 13.00 -0.17
N ALA A 87 -8.84 11.81 -0.76
CA ALA A 87 -7.77 10.82 -0.81
C ALA A 87 -6.57 11.34 -1.60
N LEU A 88 -6.81 11.92 -2.79
CA LEU A 88 -5.75 12.50 -3.61
C LEU A 88 -5.07 13.68 -2.91
N ALA A 89 -5.84 14.61 -2.36
CA ALA A 89 -5.30 15.78 -1.67
C ALA A 89 -4.47 15.39 -0.45
N LEU A 90 -4.98 14.50 0.41
CA LEU A 90 -4.23 14.02 1.57
C LEU A 90 -2.97 13.29 1.15
N TRP A 91 -3.04 12.43 0.13
CA TRP A 91 -1.87 11.70 -0.35
C TRP A 91 -0.77 12.63 -0.89
N VAL A 92 -1.13 13.61 -1.72
CA VAL A 92 -0.18 14.59 -2.27
C VAL A 92 0.40 15.48 -1.16
N LEU A 93 -0.43 15.99 -0.24
CA LEU A 93 0.04 16.84 0.86
C LEU A 93 0.93 16.06 1.83
N GLY A 94 0.56 14.83 2.19
CA GLY A 94 1.39 13.96 3.03
C GLY A 94 2.75 13.66 2.39
N GLN A 95 2.76 13.36 1.09
CA GLN A 95 4.00 13.16 0.33
C GLN A 95 4.84 14.44 0.30
N ALA A 96 4.24 15.60 0.05
CA ALA A 96 4.95 16.87 -0.02
C ALA A 96 5.59 17.25 1.32
N LEU A 97 4.86 17.07 2.44
CA LEU A 97 5.39 17.30 3.78
C LEU A 97 6.55 16.36 4.10
N TRP A 98 6.40 15.07 3.80
CA TRP A 98 7.45 14.08 4.01
C TRP A 98 8.71 14.38 3.19
N LEU A 99 8.55 14.72 1.90
CA LEU A 99 9.65 15.11 1.02
C LEU A 99 10.32 16.41 1.46
N GLN A 100 9.55 17.40 1.92
CA GLN A 100 10.11 18.67 2.39
C GLN A 100 11.01 18.45 3.61
N GLN A 101 10.62 17.59 4.55
CA GLN A 101 11.46 17.25 5.71
C GLN A 101 12.73 16.49 5.31
N GLY A 102 12.64 15.60 4.33
CA GLY A 102 13.80 14.90 3.75
C GLY A 102 14.76 15.86 3.03
N TYR A 103 14.21 16.82 2.28
CA TYR A 103 15.01 17.84 1.60
C TYR A 103 15.82 18.70 2.58
N GLU A 104 15.20 19.16 3.67
CA GLU A 104 15.90 19.94 4.69
C GLU A 104 17.01 19.13 5.37
N LEU A 105 16.77 17.83 5.58
CA LEU A 105 17.74 16.94 6.19
C LEU A 105 18.93 16.66 5.28
N GLU A 106 18.67 16.25 4.03
CA GLU A 106 19.68 15.75 3.11
C GLU A 106 20.43 16.88 2.39
N PHE A 107 19.74 17.95 1.99
CA PHE A 107 20.34 19.02 1.18
C PHE A 107 20.71 20.25 2.01
N LEU A 108 19.91 20.62 3.00
CA LEU A 108 20.19 21.79 3.85
C LEU A 108 20.95 21.42 5.14
N GLY A 109 21.14 20.13 5.43
CA GLY A 109 21.85 19.65 6.62
C GLY A 109 21.14 19.98 7.94
N LYS A 110 19.84 20.30 7.91
CA LYS A 110 19.06 20.61 9.11
C LYS A 110 18.61 19.31 9.78
N SER A 111 18.84 19.18 11.08
CA SER A 111 18.40 18.00 11.85
C SER A 111 16.87 18.02 12.05
N THR A 112 16.10 17.46 11.11
CA THR A 112 14.63 17.41 11.14
C THR A 112 14.05 16.09 11.68
N PHE A 113 14.89 15.17 12.21
CA PHE A 113 14.49 13.82 12.60
C PHE A 113 13.23 13.76 13.48
N VAL A 114 13.22 14.47 14.61
CA VAL A 114 12.10 14.53 15.56
C VAL A 114 11.88 15.99 15.97
N PRO A 115 10.64 16.51 15.90
CA PRO A 115 9.41 15.81 15.49
C PRO A 115 9.17 15.79 13.97
N GLY A 116 9.89 16.57 13.17
CA GLY A 116 9.56 16.87 11.77
C GLY A 116 9.36 15.64 10.88
N LEU A 117 10.46 14.98 10.52
CA LEU A 117 10.46 13.80 9.65
C LEU A 117 9.66 12.64 10.25
N TRP A 118 9.73 12.44 11.56
CA TRP A 118 8.97 11.40 12.26
C TRP A 118 7.45 11.59 12.15
N VAL A 119 6.93 12.78 12.49
CA VAL A 119 5.50 13.09 12.38
C VAL A 119 5.05 13.05 10.92
N ALA A 120 5.83 13.64 10.00
CA ALA A 120 5.50 13.61 8.58
C ALA A 120 5.41 12.17 8.04
N SER A 121 6.33 11.30 8.45
CA SER A 121 6.30 9.87 8.09
C SER A 121 5.10 9.14 8.69
N MET A 122 4.74 9.39 9.95
CA MET A 122 3.56 8.80 10.60
C MET A 122 2.25 9.26 9.95
N LEU A 123 2.13 10.55 9.63
CA LEU A 123 0.97 11.09 8.92
C LEU A 123 0.85 10.47 7.53
N PHE A 124 1.94 10.44 6.77
CA PHE A 124 1.93 9.85 5.44
C PHE A 124 1.62 8.35 5.47
N PHE A 125 2.18 7.61 6.43
CA PHE A 125 1.85 6.20 6.65
C PHE A 125 0.36 6.00 6.97
N GLY A 126 -0.21 6.80 7.86
CA GLY A 126 -1.64 6.74 8.20
C GLY A 126 -2.55 7.01 7.00
N ILE A 127 -2.20 8.00 6.18
CA ILE A 127 -2.91 8.32 4.93
C ILE A 127 -2.87 7.14 3.95
N ASN A 128 -1.70 6.52 3.77
CA ASN A 128 -1.58 5.34 2.92
C ASN A 128 -2.40 4.16 3.46
N CYS A 129 -2.35 3.86 4.77
CA CYS A 129 -3.17 2.81 5.38
C CYS A 129 -4.68 3.05 5.18
N TRP A 130 -5.13 4.30 5.30
CA TRP A 130 -6.53 4.65 5.05
C TRP A 130 -6.94 4.43 3.59
N ILE A 131 -6.12 4.88 2.63
CA ILE A 131 -6.36 4.66 1.20
C ILE A 131 -6.37 3.17 0.86
N LEU A 132 -5.44 2.39 1.41
CA LEU A 132 -5.40 0.94 1.25
C LEU A 132 -6.70 0.30 1.75
N GLY A 133 -7.23 0.76 2.89
CA GLY A 133 -8.51 0.29 3.42
C GLY A 133 -9.69 0.57 2.47
N ILE A 134 -9.71 1.71 1.80
CA ILE A 134 -10.70 2.02 0.76
C ILE A 134 -10.59 1.03 -0.40
N VAL A 135 -9.37 0.84 -0.94
CA VAL A 135 -9.12 -0.06 -2.08
C VAL A 135 -9.54 -1.50 -1.75
N VAL A 136 -9.16 -2.01 -0.58
CA VAL A 136 -9.53 -3.36 -0.12
C VAL A 136 -11.05 -3.51 0.03
N SER A 137 -11.72 -2.48 0.56
CA SER A 137 -13.18 -2.49 0.73
C SER A 137 -13.90 -2.50 -0.63
N ASP A 138 -13.41 -1.73 -1.59
CA ASP A 138 -13.96 -1.67 -2.94
C ASP A 138 -13.84 -3.03 -3.65
N ILE A 139 -12.69 -3.69 -3.55
CA ILE A 139 -12.48 -5.03 -4.13
C ILE A 139 -13.37 -6.06 -3.43
N ASN A 140 -13.48 -5.98 -2.10
CA ASN A 140 -14.30 -6.93 -1.35
C ASN A 140 -15.80 -6.80 -1.67
N ALA A 141 -16.27 -5.60 -2.05
CA ALA A 141 -17.64 -5.36 -2.46
C ALA A 141 -17.99 -5.88 -3.87
N GLN A 142 -17.01 -6.30 -4.67
CA GLN A 142 -17.27 -6.84 -6.01
C GLN A 142 -17.82 -8.28 -5.94
N PRO A 143 -18.77 -8.65 -6.83
CA PRO A 143 -19.28 -10.01 -6.91
C PRO A 143 -18.17 -10.97 -7.37
N SER A 144 -18.10 -12.15 -6.73
CA SER A 144 -17.11 -13.18 -7.05
C SER A 144 -17.30 -13.69 -8.50
N SER A 145 -16.20 -13.82 -9.25
CA SER A 145 -16.22 -14.27 -10.66
C SER A 145 -16.76 -15.69 -10.89
N THR A 146 -17.04 -16.44 -9.81
CA THR A 146 -17.61 -17.80 -9.84
C THR A 146 -19.12 -17.84 -10.10
N SER A 147 -19.82 -16.70 -10.12
CA SER A 147 -21.25 -16.64 -10.48
C SER A 147 -21.49 -16.57 -12.00
N VAL A 148 -20.86 -17.46 -12.78
CA VAL A 148 -21.26 -17.70 -14.17
C VAL A 148 -22.40 -18.71 -14.15
N MET A 149 -23.53 -18.36 -14.78
CA MET A 149 -24.85 -19.00 -14.71
C MET A 149 -24.88 -20.53 -14.83
N PRO A 150 -25.85 -21.22 -14.19
CA PRO A 150 -26.17 -22.60 -14.55
C PRO A 150 -26.61 -22.68 -16.03
N PRO A 151 -26.33 -23.79 -16.73
CA PRO A 151 -26.69 -23.93 -18.14
C PRO A 151 -28.21 -23.79 -18.30
N ALA A 152 -28.62 -22.93 -19.23
CA ALA A 152 -30.02 -22.80 -19.62
C ALA A 152 -30.56 -24.19 -19.98
N LYS A 153 -31.55 -24.66 -19.21
CA LYS A 153 -32.26 -25.90 -19.47
C LYS A 153 -32.90 -25.75 -20.86
N LYS A 154 -32.42 -26.50 -21.85
CA LYS A 154 -33.14 -26.64 -23.12
C LYS A 154 -34.51 -27.20 -22.75
N ALA A 155 -35.56 -26.44 -23.05
CA ALA A 155 -36.92 -26.96 -23.04
C ALA A 155 -37.02 -27.97 -24.18
N ASP A 156 -37.47 -29.18 -23.82
CA ASP A 156 -37.78 -30.26 -24.74
C ASP A 156 -38.93 -29.90 -25.69
#